data_AF-A0A968FA35-F1
#
_entry.id   AF-A0A968FA35-F1
#
_cell.length_a   1.000
_cell.length_b   1.000
_cell.length_c   1.000
_cell.angle_alpha   90.00
_cell.angle_beta   90.00
_cell.angle_gamma   90.00
#
_symmetry.space_group_name_H-M   'P 1'
#
loop_
_entity.id
_entity.type
_entity.pdbx_description
1 polymer ?
#
loop_
_entity_poly.entity_id
_entity_poly.type
_entity_poly.pdbx_seq_one_letter_code
_entity_poly.pdbx_strand_id
1 'polypeptide(L)' 'ACQGLVRLGSTYGEARLEAACRRALALGAVSYKRVAAILRAGLDRQAPLALESESASPITHDNIRGHEYYH' A
#
# COMPACT_ATOMS: atom_id res chain seq x y z
N ALA A 1 -8.71 6.05 -17.68
CA ALA A 1 -9.86 5.19 -17.31
C ALA A 1 -10.20 5.40 -15.82
N CYS A 2 -11.19 6.24 -15.50
CA CYS A 2 -11.55 6.59 -14.12
C CYS A 2 -13.01 6.25 -13.74
N GLN A 3 -13.86 5.96 -14.72
CA GLN A 3 -15.28 5.69 -14.51
C GLN A 3 -15.57 4.47 -13.62
N GLY A 4 -14.68 3.45 -13.64
CA GLY A 4 -14.82 2.28 -12.78
C GLY A 4 -14.71 2.59 -11.29
N LEU A 5 -13.78 3.48 -10.91
CA LEU A 5 -13.59 3.89 -9.52
C LEU A 5 -14.75 4.72 -8.99
N VAL A 6 -15.31 5.62 -9.82
CA VAL A 6 -16.48 6.41 -9.45
C VAL A 6 -17.68 5.50 -9.15
N ARG A 7 -17.91 4.46 -9.96
CA ARG A 7 -18.97 3.47 -9.70
C ARG A 7 -18.78 2.73 -8.38
N LEU A 8 -17.55 2.35 -8.03
CA LEU A 8 -17.27 1.75 -6.72
C LEU A 8 -17.62 2.70 -5.56
N GLY A 9 -17.35 4.00 -5.71
CA GLY A 9 -17.75 5.02 -4.73
C GLY A 9 -19.27 5.11 -4.57
N SER A 10 -20.02 5.06 -5.68
CA SER A 10 -21.49 5.04 -5.62
C SER A 10 -22.07 3.77 -5.01
N THR A 11 -21.42 2.60 -5.19
CA THR A 11 -21.90 1.31 -4.65
C THR A 11 -21.53 1.11 -3.17
N TYR A 12 -20.31 1.45 -2.78
CA TYR A 12 -19.78 1.17 -1.44
C TYR A 12 -19.78 2.38 -0.52
N GLY A 13 -19.98 3.59 -1.05
CA GLY A 13 -19.87 4.85 -0.34
C GLY A 13 -18.45 5.43 -0.39
N GLU A 14 -18.36 6.75 -0.40
CA GLU A 14 -17.11 7.49 -0.53
C GLU A 14 -16.13 7.19 0.61
N ALA A 15 -16.62 7.15 1.85
CA ALA A 15 -15.79 6.86 3.03
C ALA A 15 -15.09 5.50 2.94
N ARG A 16 -15.79 4.47 2.44
CA ARG A 16 -15.23 3.12 2.27
C ARG A 16 -14.25 3.05 1.10
N LEU A 17 -14.56 3.74 0.00
CA LEU A 17 -13.66 3.85 -1.14
C LEU A 17 -12.35 4.52 -0.74
N GLU A 18 -12.42 5.61 0.02
CA GLU A 18 -11.24 6.33 0.49
C GLU A 18 -10.36 5.47 1.41
N ALA A 19 -10.96 4.75 2.36
CA ALA A 19 -10.25 3.81 3.22
C ALA A 19 -9.59 2.68 2.41
N ALA A 20 -10.29 2.14 1.40
CA ALA A 20 -9.74 1.12 0.51
C ALA A 20 -8.58 1.65 -0.35
N CYS A 21 -8.69 2.87 -0.86
CA CYS A 21 -7.63 3.54 -1.61
C CYS A 21 -6.40 3.80 -0.74
N ARG A 22 -6.59 4.28 0.50
CA ARG A 22 -5.50 4.47 1.46
C ARG A 22 -4.77 3.16 1.75
N ARG A 23 -5.51 2.07 1.92
CA ARG A 23 -4.93 0.72 2.10
C ARG A 23 -4.21 0.21 0.84
N ALA A 24 -4.77 0.45 -0.35
CA ALA A 24 -4.14 0.06 -1.62
C ALA A 24 -2.84 0.84 -1.86
N LEU A 25 -2.81 2.13 -1.51
CA LEU A 25 -1.61 2.97 -1.57
C LEU A 25 -0.52 2.48 -0.63
N ALA A 26 -0.90 2.14 0.60
CA ALA A 26 0.02 1.56 1.58
C ALA A 26 0.69 0.31 0.98
N LEU A 27 -0.09 -0.60 0.40
CA LEU A 27 0.41 -1.83 -0.23
C LEU A 27 1.13 -1.62 -1.58
N GLY A 28 1.29 -0.38 -2.06
CA GLY A 28 1.84 -0.08 -3.39
C GLY A 28 1.00 -0.63 -4.56
N ALA A 29 -0.27 -0.99 -4.30
CA ALA A 29 -1.08 -1.80 -5.20
C ALA A 29 -2.32 -1.04 -5.69
N VAL A 30 -2.08 0.12 -6.31
CA VAL A 30 -3.11 1.03 -6.86
C VAL A 30 -3.63 0.56 -8.22
N SER A 31 -4.55 -0.41 -8.19
CA SER A 31 -5.34 -0.78 -9.37
C SER A 31 -6.80 -0.98 -9.01
N TYR A 32 -7.69 -0.78 -9.98
CA TYR A 32 -9.13 -1.01 -9.81
C TYR A 32 -9.44 -2.39 -9.22
N LYS A 33 -8.77 -3.45 -9.73
CA LYS A 33 -8.95 -4.82 -9.24
C LYS A 33 -8.58 -4.96 -7.76
N ARG A 34 -7.49 -4.31 -7.32
CA ARG A 34 -7.05 -4.34 -5.92
C ARG A 34 -8.03 -3.59 -5.01
N VAL A 35 -8.44 -2.37 -5.40
CA VAL A 35 -9.40 -1.56 -4.64
C VAL A 35 -10.75 -2.29 -4.54
N ALA A 36 -11.24 -2.86 -5.65
CA ALA A 36 -12.47 -3.66 -5.67
C ALA A 36 -12.36 -4.90 -4.77
N ALA A 37 -11.23 -5.60 -4.77
CA ALA A 37 -11.00 -6.76 -3.89
C ALA A 37 -10.97 -6.37 -2.42
N ILE A 38 -10.33 -5.24 -2.06
CA ILE A 38 -10.30 -4.69 -0.70
C ILE A 38 -11.72 -4.38 -0.21
N LEU A 39 -12.52 -3.69 -1.03
CA LEU A 39 -13.91 -3.35 -0.73
C LEU A 39 -14.81 -4.59 -0.60
N ARG A 40 -14.64 -5.56 -1.50
CA ARG A 40 -15.40 -6.82 -1.50
C ARG A 40 -15.09 -7.69 -0.28
N ALA A 41 -13.82 -7.71 0.15
CA ALA A 41 -13.38 -8.43 1.33
C ALA A 41 -13.64 -7.67 2.65
N GLY A 42 -14.15 -6.43 2.60
CA GLY A 42 -14.40 -5.61 3.78
C GLY A 42 -13.13 -5.18 4.52
N LEU A 43 -11.97 -5.28 3.86
CA LEU A 43 -10.67 -4.91 4.43
C LEU A 43 -10.55 -3.40 4.66
N ASP A 44 -11.42 -2.60 4.05
CA ASP A 44 -11.55 -1.17 4.30
C ASP A 44 -12.01 -0.82 5.73
N ARG A 45 -12.64 -1.77 6.43
CA ARG A 45 -13.13 -1.60 7.81
C ARG A 45 -12.20 -2.16 8.88
N GLN A 46 -11.18 -2.89 8.46
CA GLN A 46 -10.20 -3.46 9.38
C GLN A 46 -9.21 -2.38 9.81
N ALA A 47 -8.57 -2.59 10.95
CA ALA A 47 -7.49 -1.74 11.42
C ALA A 47 -6.50 -1.46 10.27
N PRO A 48 -6.02 -0.20 10.11
CA PRO A 48 -5.04 0.13 9.09
C PRO A 48 -3.91 -0.88 9.15
N LEU A 49 -3.48 -1.38 7.99
CA LEU A 49 -2.22 -2.09 7.93
C LEU A 49 -1.19 -1.12 8.51
N ALA A 50 -0.69 -1.43 9.70
CA ALA A 50 0.58 -0.91 10.17
C ALA A 50 1.60 -1.53 9.21
N LEU A 51 1.72 -0.93 8.02
CA LEU A 51 2.97 -0.99 7.32
C LEU A 51 3.87 -0.17 8.21
N GLU A 52 4.48 -0.87 9.16
CA GLU A 52 5.78 -0.47 9.65
C GLU A 52 6.51 -0.06 8.39
N SER A 53 6.70 1.26 8.25
CA SER A 53 7.66 1.75 7.31
C SER A 53 8.89 1.00 7.74
N GLU A 54 9.31 0.01 6.96
CA GLU A 54 10.65 -0.56 7.03
C GLU A 54 11.55 0.65 6.81
N SER A 55 11.79 1.36 7.90
CA SER A 55 13.05 1.97 8.23
C SER A 55 13.96 0.76 8.19
N ALA A 56 14.37 0.40 6.98
CA ALA A 56 15.31 -0.65 6.73
C ALA A 56 16.53 -0.19 7.52
N SER A 57 16.65 -0.70 8.75
CA SER A 57 17.86 -0.58 9.52
C SER A 57 18.95 -1.09 8.57
N PRO A 58 19.94 -0.26 8.22
CA PRO A 58 20.93 -0.64 7.23
C PRO A 58 21.49 -1.98 7.67
N ILE A 59 21.28 -2.99 6.82
CA ILE A 59 21.72 -4.35 7.12
C ILE A 59 23.24 -4.26 7.19
N THR A 60 23.77 -4.27 8.41
CA THR A 60 25.20 -4.16 8.65
C THR A 60 25.76 -5.55 8.39
N HIS A 61 26.22 -5.77 7.16
CA HIS A 61 26.91 -7.00 6.77
C HIS A 61 28.42 -6.80 6.88
N ASP A 62 29.11 -7.77 7.46
CA ASP A 62 30.59 -7.82 7.57
C ASP A 62 31.35 -7.77 6.23
N ASN A 63 30.65 -7.88 5.10
CA ASN A 63 31.24 -7.91 3.76
C ASN A 63 31.11 -6.58 2.99
N ILE A 64 30.61 -5.52 3.61
CA ILE A 64 30.64 -4.18 3.01
C ILE A 64 32.08 -3.64 3.15
N ARG A 65 32.88 -3.82 2.10
CA ARG A 65 34.22 -3.24 2.02
C ARG A 65 34.08 -1.72 1.90
N GLY A 66 34.60 -1.00 2.90
CA GLY A 66 34.56 0.46 2.95
C GLY A 66 35.37 1.12 1.83
N HIS A 67 35.17 2.43 1.66
CA HIS A 67 35.87 3.25 0.66
C HIS A 67 37.41 3.16 0.75
N GLU A 68 37.96 2.73 1.89
CA GLU A 68 39.39 2.44 2.07
C GLU A 68 39.93 1.33 1.16
N TYR A 69 39.09 0.51 0.51
CA TYR A 69 39.55 -0.60 -0.35
C TYR A 69 40.00 -0.16 -1.75
N TYR A 70 39.70 1.07 -2.18
CA TYR A 70 40.15 1.60 -3.46
C TYR A 70 41.17 2.72 -3.23
N HIS A 71 42.46 2.39 -3.43
CA HIS A 71 43.57 3.33 -3.59
C HIS A 71 44.16 3.20 -4.99
#